data_AF-A0A522BUR8-F1
#
_entry.id   AF-A0A522BUR8-F1
#
_cell.length_a   1.000
_cell.length_b   1.000
_cell.length_c   1.000
_cell.angle_alpha   90.00
_cell.angle_beta   90.00
_cell.angle_gamma   90.00
#
_symmetry.space_group_name_H-M   'P 1'
#
loop_
_entity.id
_entity.type
_entity.pdbx_description
1 polymer ?
#
loop_
_entity_poly.entity_id
_entity_poly.type
_entity_poly.pdbx_seq_one_letter_code
_entity_poly.pdbx_strand_id
1 'polypeptide(L)'
;MRCPCGLPADYDDCCGRFHRGAAAPTPELLMRSRYTAFAVGDSAYLAATWHPSTRPADVEATGRWLRLEVLSARGGLLDTEGVVHFRARSLDGVVEER
;
A
#
# COMPACT_ATOMS: atom_id res chain seq x y z
N MET A 1 -9.10 3.33 15.16
CA MET A 1 -9.09 1.94 14.62
C MET A 1 -7.69 1.68 14.14
N ARG A 2 -7.05 0.58 14.54
CA ARG A 2 -5.65 0.33 14.20
C ARG A 2 -5.46 0.17 12.68
N CYS A 3 -4.40 0.76 12.15
CA CYS A 3 -4.10 0.67 10.72
C CYS A 3 -3.75 -0.77 10.30
N PRO A 4 -4.35 -1.32 9.22
CA PRO A 4 -4.01 -2.64 8.67
C PRO A 4 -2.57 -2.79 8.19
N CYS A 5 -1.86 -1.70 7.89
CA CYS A 5 -0.52 -1.74 7.29
C CYS A 5 0.59 -2.36 8.16
N GLY A 6 0.29 -2.75 9.40
CA GLY A 6 1.23 -3.39 10.33
C GLY A 6 1.99 -2.42 11.24
N LEU A 7 1.89 -1.10 11.04
CA LEU A 7 2.47 -0.11 11.95
C LEU A 7 1.62 0.03 13.22
N PRO A 8 2.24 0.35 14.38
CA PRO A 8 1.53 0.55 15.64
C PRO A 8 0.89 1.95 15.71
N ALA A 9 0.03 2.27 14.75
CA ALA A 9 -0.65 3.56 14.66
C ALA A 9 -2.13 3.38 14.31
N ASP A 10 -2.95 4.36 14.67
CA ASP A 10 -4.34 4.44 14.22
C ASP A 10 -4.41 4.78 12.72
N TYR A 11 -5.47 4.30 12.08
CA TYR A 11 -5.68 4.46 10.64
C TYR A 11 -5.58 5.92 10.21
N ASP A 12 -6.26 6.83 10.91
CA ASP A 12 -6.32 8.24 10.50
C ASP A 12 -4.97 8.93 10.51
N ASP A 13 -4.12 8.63 11.49
CA ASP A 13 -2.77 9.18 11.61
C ASP A 13 -1.72 8.42 10.77
N CYS A 14 -2.10 7.25 10.25
CA CYS A 14 -1.22 6.36 9.50
C CYS A 14 -1.50 6.41 7.99
N CYS A 15 -2.34 5.51 7.46
CA CYS A 15 -2.63 5.42 6.02
C CYS A 15 -3.80 6.33 5.60
N GLY A 16 -4.70 6.66 6.52
CA GLY A 16 -5.84 7.53 6.28
C GLY A 16 -5.43 8.92 5.81
N ARG A 17 -4.31 9.48 6.30
CA ARG A 17 -3.78 10.75 5.79
C ARG A 17 -3.42 10.69 4.29
N PHE A 18 -2.90 9.56 3.83
CA PHE A 18 -2.54 9.36 2.42
C PHE A 18 -3.79 9.15 1.56
N HIS A 19 -4.77 8.38 2.07
CA HIS A 19 -6.06 8.20 1.38
C HIS A 19 -6.82 9.54 1.25
N ARG A 20 -6.60 10.48 2.17
CA ARG A 20 -7.12 11.87 2.11
C ARG A 20 -6.26 12.82 1.26
N GLY A 21 -5.25 12.32 0.55
CA GLY A 21 -4.47 13.10 -0.43
C GLY A 21 -3.10 13.58 0.02
N ALA A 22 -2.63 13.22 1.22
CA ALA A 22 -1.22 13.46 1.57
C ALA A 22 -0.29 12.62 0.68
N ALA A 23 0.84 13.19 0.27
CA ALA A 23 1.86 12.46 -0.47
C ALA A 23 2.57 11.43 0.44
N ALA A 24 2.78 10.22 -0.06
CA ALA A 24 3.63 9.24 0.60
C ALA A 24 5.10 9.56 0.26
N PRO A 25 5.93 9.97 1.25
CA PRO A 25 7.29 10.46 0.99
C PRO A 25 8.31 9.34 0.73
N THR A 26 7.94 8.07 0.94
CA THR A 26 8.81 6.93 0.71
C THR A 26 8.07 5.80 -0.01
N PRO A 27 8.78 4.96 -0.77
CA PRO A 27 8.20 3.78 -1.42
C PRO A 27 7.51 2.85 -0.41
N GLU A 28 8.11 2.67 0.77
CA GLU A 28 7.51 1.86 1.85
C GLU A 28 6.15 2.43 2.28
N LEU A 29 6.05 3.74 2.51
CA LEU A 29 4.80 4.36 2.95
C LEU A 29 3.73 4.26 1.86
N LEU A 30 4.11 4.35 0.59
CA LEU A 30 3.22 4.14 -0.54
C LEU A 30 2.74 2.68 -0.63
N MET A 31 3.62 1.71 -0.41
CA MET A 31 3.23 0.30 -0.38
C MET A 31 2.27 0.00 0.79
N ARG A 32 2.58 0.52 1.98
CA ARG A 32 1.73 0.38 3.17
C ARG A 32 0.36 1.01 3.00
N SER A 33 0.26 2.18 2.35
CA SER A 33 -1.03 2.81 2.06
C SER A 33 -1.82 2.02 1.02
N ARG A 34 -1.20 1.57 -0.08
CA ARG A 34 -1.86 0.72 -1.08
C ARG A 34 -2.38 -0.59 -0.49
N TYR A 35 -1.58 -1.28 0.33
CA TYR A 35 -2.04 -2.46 1.07
C TYR A 35 -3.28 -2.15 1.94
N THR A 36 -3.26 -1.02 2.64
CA THR A 36 -4.40 -0.62 3.49
C THR A 36 -5.62 -0.30 2.66
N ALA A 37 -5.46 0.34 1.50
CA ALA A 37 -6.56 0.60 0.57
C ALA A 37 -7.23 -0.69 0.09
N PHE A 38 -6.45 -1.74 -0.20
CA PHE A 38 -7.04 -3.07 -0.43
C PHE A 38 -7.83 -3.57 0.79
N ALA A 39 -7.29 -3.44 2.00
CA ALA A 39 -7.94 -3.91 3.22
C ALA A 39 -9.23 -3.14 3.58
N VAL A 40 -9.34 -1.85 3.22
CA VAL A 40 -10.51 -1.01 3.51
C VAL A 40 -11.46 -0.83 2.31
N GLY A 41 -11.16 -1.41 1.15
CA GLY A 41 -12.00 -1.32 -0.04
C GLY A 41 -11.87 0.00 -0.83
N ASP A 42 -10.77 0.73 -0.70
CA ASP A 42 -10.56 2.03 -1.36
C ASP A 42 -9.94 1.86 -2.76
N SER A 43 -10.76 1.39 -3.70
CA SER A 43 -10.39 1.21 -5.11
C SER A 43 -9.95 2.51 -5.79
N ALA A 44 -10.54 3.65 -5.39
CA ALA A 44 -10.21 4.96 -5.97
C ALA A 44 -8.76 5.36 -5.64
N TYR A 45 -8.32 5.17 -4.40
CA TYR A 45 -6.94 5.40 -4.00
C TYR A 45 -5.96 4.48 -4.75
N LEU A 46 -6.31 3.20 -4.92
CA LEU A 46 -5.49 2.25 -5.68
C LEU A 46 -5.30 2.69 -7.14
N ALA A 47 -6.38 3.15 -7.79
CA ALA A 47 -6.36 3.63 -9.17
C ALA A 47 -5.56 4.93 -9.32
N ALA A 48 -5.62 5.83 -8.33
CA ALA A 48 -4.90 7.10 -8.33
C ALA A 48 -3.40 6.95 -8.10
N THR A 49 -2.99 5.91 -7.35
CA THR A 49 -1.59 5.66 -7.00
C THR A 49 -0.91 4.61 -7.87
N TRP A 50 -1.61 4.05 -8.86
CA TRP A 50 -1.03 3.09 -9.79
C TRP A 50 -0.22 3.80 -10.87
N HIS A 51 0.90 3.23 -11.28
CA HIS A 51 1.64 3.75 -12.41
C HIS A 51 0.78 3.72 -13.69
N PRO A 52 0.65 4.83 -14.45
CA PRO A 52 -0.28 4.91 -15.58
C PRO A 52 -0.06 3.86 -16.66
N SER A 53 1.18 3.41 -16.88
CA SER A 53 1.50 2.42 -17.93
C SER A 53 1.14 0.98 -17.58
N THR A 54 0.95 0.66 -16.30
CA THR A 54 0.66 -0.72 -15.83
C THR A 54 -0.66 -0.81 -15.09
N ARG A 55 -1.44 0.27 -15.06
CA ARG A 55 -2.73 0.32 -14.38
C ARG A 55 -3.76 -0.53 -15.15
N PRO A 56 -4.42 -1.50 -14.50
CA PRO A 56 -5.57 -2.20 -15.08
C PRO A 56 -6.69 -1.23 -15.47
N ALA A 57 -7.51 -1.60 -16.45
CA ALA A 57 -8.67 -0.80 -16.86
C ALA A 57 -9.70 -0.66 -15.74
N ASP A 58 -9.86 -1.72 -14.95
CA ASP A 58 -10.70 -1.76 -13.76
C ASP A 58 -9.85 -2.12 -12.55
N VAL A 59 -9.76 -1.20 -11.58
CA VAL A 59 -8.99 -1.38 -10.36
C VAL A 59 -9.96 -1.59 -9.23
N GLU A 60 -10.04 -2.82 -8.74
CA GLU A 60 -10.87 -3.17 -7.61
C GLU A 60 -10.02 -3.62 -6.41
N ALA A 61 -10.38 -3.11 -5.23
CA ALA A 61 -9.84 -3.57 -3.96
C ALA A 61 -10.37 -4.98 -3.64
N THR A 62 -9.74 -5.99 -4.22
CA THR A 62 -10.11 -7.40 -4.01
C THR A 62 -9.19 -8.10 -3.00
N GLY A 63 -9.65 -9.25 -2.53
CA GLY A 63 -8.90 -10.12 -1.63
C GLY A 63 -9.15 -9.83 -0.15
N ARG A 64 -8.91 -10.86 0.69
CA ARG A 64 -9.02 -10.75 2.15
C ARG A 64 -7.64 -10.69 2.78
N TRP A 65 -7.11 -9.49 2.92
CA TRP A 65 -5.76 -9.23 3.40
C TRP A 65 -5.69 -9.31 4.93
N LEU A 66 -4.67 -10.01 5.44
CA LEU A 66 -4.50 -10.33 6.86
C LEU A 66 -3.30 -9.62 7.50
N ARG A 67 -2.16 -9.60 6.81
CA ARG A 67 -0.94 -8.96 7.29
C ARG A 67 -0.06 -8.48 6.13
N LEU A 68 0.63 -7.37 6.35
CA LEU A 68 1.75 -6.90 5.54
C LEU A 68 3.04 -6.95 6.36
N GLU A 69 4.10 -7.45 5.74
CA GLU A 69 5.48 -7.40 6.24
C GLU A 69 6.33 -6.73 5.17
N VAL A 70 7.02 -5.64 5.52
CA VAL A 70 8.00 -4.99 4.63
C VAL A 70 9.37 -5.51 5.02
N LEU A 71 10.04 -6.18 4.08
CA LEU A 71 11.32 -6.85 4.29
C LEU A 71 12.49 -5.91 3.99
N SER A 72 12.37 -5.10 2.94
CA SER A 72 13.29 -4.01 2.63
C SER A 72 12.62 -2.95 1.77
N ALA A 73 13.12 -1.72 1.86
CA ALA A 73 12.72 -0.63 0.97
C ALA A 73 13.94 0.22 0.62
N ARG A 74 13.99 0.67 -0.63
CA ARG A 74 15.04 1.57 -1.14
C ARG A 74 14.43 2.59 -2.09
N GLY A 75 15.02 3.78 -2.14
CA GLY A 75 14.47 4.95 -2.80
C GLY A 75 13.87 5.93 -1.79
N GLY A 76 14.07 7.22 -2.02
CA GLY A 76 13.63 8.31 -1.16
C GLY A 76 13.08 9.51 -1.94
N LEU A 77 12.86 10.62 -1.24
CA LEU A 77 12.20 11.83 -1.76
C LEU A 77 12.80 12.42 -3.03
N LEU A 78 14.09 12.17 -3.28
CA LEU A 78 14.83 12.71 -4.44
C LEU A 78 15.02 11.67 -5.55
N ASP A 79 14.66 10.41 -5.29
CA ASP A 79 14.79 9.34 -6.28
C ASP A 79 13.53 9.31 -7.15
N THR A 80 13.73 9.09 -8.45
CA THR A 80 12.62 8.92 -9.40
C THR A 80 12.05 7.50 -9.38
N GLU A 81 12.73 6.56 -8.73
CA GLU A 81 12.34 5.17 -8.61
C GLU A 81 12.55 4.66 -7.18
N GLY A 82 11.67 3.76 -6.76
CA GLY A 82 11.77 3.08 -5.47
C GLY A 82 11.38 1.62 -5.60
N VAL A 83 11.93 0.78 -4.72
CA VAL A 83 11.70 -0.67 -4.72
C VAL A 83 11.39 -1.09 -3.30
N VAL A 84 10.36 -1.93 -3.14
CA VAL A 84 9.91 -2.43 -1.84
C VAL A 84 9.77 -3.94 -1.92
N HIS A 85 10.61 -4.67 -1.19
CA HIS A 85 10.42 -6.10 -0.99
C HIS A 85 9.44 -6.29 0.17
N PHE A 86 8.30 -6.91 -0.11
CA PHE A 86 7.27 -7.13 0.88
C PHE A 86 6.71 -8.55 0.80
N ARG A 87 6.07 -8.96 1.89
CA ARG A 87 5.25 -10.16 1.98
C ARG A 87 3.86 -9.76 2.48
N ALA A 88 2.84 -10.03 1.68
CA ALA A 88 1.44 -9.78 2.02
C ALA A 88 0.70 -11.10 2.14
N ARG A 89 0.10 -11.35 3.30
CA ARG A 89 -0.71 -12.54 3.55
C ARG A 89 -2.19 -12.21 3.37
N SER A 90 -2.88 -13.01 2.57
CA SER A 90 -4.33 -13.04 2.44
C SER A 90 -4.86 -14.40 2.91
N LEU A 91 -6.18 -14.60 2.85
CA LEU A 91 -6.75 -15.94 3.09
C LEU A 91 -6.55 -16.90 1.94
N ASP A 92 -6.29 -16.37 0.75
CA ASP A 92 -6.09 -17.16 -0.47
C ASP A 92 -4.61 -17.56 -0.65
N GLY A 93 -3.70 -16.99 0.14
CA GLY A 93 -2.28 -17.35 0.14
C GLY A 93 -1.34 -16.26 0.65
N VAL A 94 -0.08 -16.36 0.23
CA VAL A 94 0.97 -15.38 0.52
C VAL A 94 1.52 -14.87 -0.80
N VAL A 95 1.54 -13.55 -0.93
CA VAL A 95 2.19 -12.84 -2.03
C VAL A 95 3.53 -12.30 -1.50
N GLU A 96 4.62 -12.54 -2.21
CA GLU A 96 5.93 -11.98 -1.91
C GLU A 96 6.55 -11.42 -3.19
N GLU A 97 6.84 -10.13 -3.20
CA GLU A 97 7.25 -9.39 -4.39
C GLU A 97 8.26 -8.28 -4.03
N ARG A 98 9.01 -7.82 -5.04
CA ARG A 98 10.03 -6.77 -4.93
C ARG A 98 9.77 -5.64 -5.91
#